data_AF-A0A495UEG8-F1
#
_entry.id   AF-A0A495UEG8-F1
#
_cell.length_a   1.000
_cell.length_b   1.000
_cell.length_c   1.000
_cell.angle_alpha   90.00
_cell.angle_beta   90.00
_cell.angle_gamma   90.00
#
_symmetry.space_group_name_H-M   'P 1'
#
loop_
_entity.id
_entity.type
_entity.pdbx_description
1 polymer ?
#
loop_
_entity_poly.entity_id
_entity_poly.type
_entity_poly.pdbx_seq_one_letter_code
_entity_poly.pdbx_strand_id
1 'polypeptide(L)'
;MDAPPLDSDRQSPSPVAAHEHGWATESAHRTSEGRLLYVRCLGCGARRVDLQPGPRVPPVAVSVPTAPDSAREFLQVTVSALEIEEG
;
A
#
# COMPACT_ATOMS: atom_id res chain seq x y z
N MET A 1 11.32 -11.42 35.06
CA MET A 1 10.63 -11.94 33.85
C MET A 1 10.06 -10.71 33.19
N ASP A 2 10.84 -10.11 32.31
CA ASP A 2 10.49 -8.86 31.63
C ASP A 2 9.54 -9.20 30.47
N ALA A 3 8.39 -8.53 30.41
CA ALA A 3 7.40 -8.77 29.37
C ALA A 3 7.93 -8.22 28.03
N PRO A 4 7.82 -8.95 26.91
CA PRO A 4 8.28 -8.42 25.63
C PRO A 4 7.51 -7.13 25.29
N PRO A 5 8.17 -6.12 24.71
CA PRO A 5 7.50 -4.90 24.29
C PRO A 5 6.44 -5.27 23.23
N LEU A 6 5.21 -4.84 23.44
CA LEU A 6 4.18 -4.90 22.40
C LEU A 6 4.65 -4.01 21.25
N ASP A 7 5.08 -4.62 20.14
CA ASP A 7 5.32 -3.99 18.85
C ASP A 7 4.14 -3.08 18.48
N SER A 8 4.23 -1.82 18.91
CA SER A 8 3.25 -0.77 18.68
C SER A 8 3.55 -0.01 17.38
N ASP A 9 4.51 -0.49 16.58
CA ASP A 9 4.66 -0.11 15.17
C ASP A 9 3.60 -0.80 14.30
N ARG A 10 2.34 -0.79 14.76
CA ARG A 10 1.22 -1.04 13.85
C ARG A 10 1.06 0.23 13.06
N GLN A 11 1.90 0.38 12.04
CA GLN A 11 1.96 1.58 11.21
C GLN A 11 0.54 1.94 10.76
N SER A 12 0.04 3.05 11.28
CA SER A 12 -1.28 3.55 10.89
C SER A 12 -1.19 3.99 9.44
N PRO A 13 -2.12 3.57 8.56
CA PRO A 13 -2.09 3.99 7.18
C PRO A 13 -2.18 5.53 7.14
N SER A 14 -1.18 6.17 6.55
CA SER A 14 -1.19 7.62 6.39
C SER A 14 -2.32 8.02 5.43
N PRO A 15 -3.02 9.13 5.71
CA PRO A 15 -4.13 9.58 4.87
C PRO A 15 -3.63 9.86 3.46
N VAL A 16 -4.30 9.29 2.46
CA VAL A 16 -4.04 9.58 1.05
C VAL A 16 -4.59 10.96 0.68
N ALA A 17 -3.96 11.63 -0.28
CA ALA A 17 -4.46 12.90 -0.81
C ALA A 17 -5.89 12.73 -1.36
N ALA A 18 -6.84 13.54 -0.90
CA ALA A 18 -8.24 13.49 -1.32
C ALA A 18 -8.42 14.12 -2.72
N HIS A 19 -8.21 13.32 -3.77
CA HIS A 19 -8.49 13.69 -5.16
C HIS A 19 -9.19 12.52 -5.88
N GLU A 20 -9.70 12.79 -7.08
CA GLU A 20 -10.22 11.72 -7.93
C GLU A 20 -9.07 10.82 -8.39
N HIS A 21 -9.10 9.56 -7.98
CA HIS A 21 -8.04 8.62 -8.27
C HIS A 21 -8.25 7.92 -9.62
N GLY A 22 -7.26 8.05 -10.51
CA GLY A 22 -7.15 7.21 -11.72
C GLY A 22 -6.54 5.84 -11.39
N TRP A 23 -7.38 4.87 -11.03
CA TRP A 23 -6.96 3.51 -10.64
C TRP A 23 -6.54 2.65 -11.84
N ALA A 24 -5.38 2.00 -11.74
CA ALA A 24 -4.89 1.00 -12.67
C ALA A 24 -4.54 -0.30 -11.93
N THR A 25 -4.87 -1.45 -12.51
CA THR A 25 -4.56 -2.76 -11.92
C THR A 25 -3.07 -3.08 -12.09
N GLU A 26 -2.37 -3.29 -10.98
CA GLU A 26 -0.98 -3.79 -10.97
C GLU A 26 -0.95 -5.31 -11.10
N SER A 27 -1.80 -5.98 -10.31
CA SER A 27 -1.83 -7.43 -10.22
C SER A 27 -3.22 -7.94 -9.88
N ALA A 28 -3.51 -9.17 -10.31
CA ALA A 28 -4.81 -9.77 -10.18
C ALA A 28 -4.69 -11.25 -9.78
N HIS A 29 -5.39 -11.63 -8.72
CA HIS A 29 -5.32 -12.96 -8.14
C HIS A 29 -6.70 -13.57 -8.04
N ARG A 30 -6.86 -14.83 -8.45
CA ARG A 30 -8.11 -15.57 -8.24
C ARG A 30 -8.16 -16.11 -6.82
N THR A 31 -9.31 -15.96 -6.17
CA THR A 31 -9.66 -16.50 -4.87
C THR A 31 -11.03 -17.18 -4.96
N SER A 32 -11.46 -17.86 -3.90
CA SER A 32 -12.81 -18.46 -3.87
C SER A 32 -13.93 -17.42 -3.91
N GLU A 33 -13.65 -16.17 -3.51
CA GLU A 33 -14.62 -15.05 -3.54
C GLU A 33 -14.66 -14.32 -4.89
N GLY A 34 -13.78 -14.68 -5.83
CA GLY A 34 -13.71 -14.04 -7.15
C GLY A 34 -12.28 -13.71 -7.53
N ARG A 35 -12.05 -12.50 -8.04
CA ARG A 35 -10.72 -11.99 -8.39
C ARG A 35 -10.41 -10.76 -7.56
N LEU A 36 -9.35 -10.83 -6.76
CA LEU A 36 -8.77 -9.66 -6.11
C LEU A 36 -7.91 -8.91 -7.11
N LEU A 37 -8.16 -7.61 -7.23
CA LEU A 37 -7.41 -6.66 -8.04
C LEU A 37 -6.64 -5.75 -7.08
N TYR A 38 -5.32 -5.82 -7.15
CA TYR A 38 -4.47 -4.86 -6.49
C TYR A 38 -4.31 -3.68 -7.45
N VAL A 39 -4.87 -2.53 -7.09
CA VAL A 39 -4.89 -1.34 -7.95
C VAL A 39 -4.07 -0.22 -7.33
N ARG A 40 -3.47 0.58 -8.19
CA ARG A 40 -2.67 1.76 -7.86
C ARG A 40 -3.19 2.99 -8.57
N CYS A 41 -3.24 4.11 -7.85
CA CYS A 41 -3.52 5.40 -8.44
C CYS A 41 -2.29 5.88 -9.22
N LEU A 42 -2.46 6.19 -10.50
CA LEU A 42 -1.36 6.69 -11.34
C LEU A 42 -0.92 8.12 -10.96
N GLY A 43 -1.78 8.89 -10.29
CA GLY A 43 -1.48 10.26 -9.85
C GLY A 43 -0.65 10.32 -8.56
N CYS A 44 -1.14 9.70 -7.48
CA CYS A 44 -0.50 9.80 -6.15
C CYS A 44 0.21 8.52 -5.68
N GLY A 45 0.13 7.42 -6.46
CA GLY A 45 0.72 6.14 -6.08
C GLY A 45 0.00 5.41 -4.95
N ALA A 46 -1.15 5.91 -4.47
CA ALA A 46 -1.95 5.21 -3.47
C ALA A 46 -2.35 3.82 -3.98
N ARG A 47 -2.46 2.85 -3.09
CA ARG A 47 -2.87 1.49 -3.41
C ARG A 47 -4.15 1.13 -2.68
N ARG A 48 -4.99 0.33 -3.32
CA ARG A 48 -6.14 -0.30 -2.67
C ARG A 48 -6.38 -1.68 -3.29
N VAL A 49 -7.25 -2.45 -2.64
CA VAL A 49 -7.71 -3.74 -3.15
C VAL A 49 -9.17 -3.62 -3.54
N ASP A 50 -9.48 -4.08 -4.74
CA ASP A 50 -10.84 -4.24 -5.23
C ASP A 50 -11.15 -5.73 -5.42
N LEU A 51 -12.37 -6.16 -5.09
CA LEU A 51 -12.88 -7.49 -5.35
C LEU A 51 -13.79 -7.46 -6.57
N GLN A 52 -13.51 -8.34 -7.54
CA GLN A 52 -14.37 -8.61 -8.68
C GLN A 52 -15.02 -10.00 -8.50
N PRO A 53 -16.30 -10.08 -8.11
CA PRO A 53 -16.97 -11.36 -7.84
C PRO A 53 -17.13 -12.24 -9.09
N GLY A 54 -17.19 -11.63 -10.27
CA GLY A 54 -17.33 -12.34 -11.54
C GLY A 54 -16.97 -11.47 -12.75
N PRO A 55 -16.78 -12.07 -13.93
CA PRO A 55 -16.26 -11.39 -15.11
C PRO A 55 -17.18 -10.27 -15.65
N ARG A 56 -18.46 -10.30 -15.31
CA ARG A 56 -19.48 -9.32 -15.72
C ARG A 56 -19.93 -8.39 -14.59
N VAL A 57 -19.36 -8.56 -13.40
CA VAL A 57 -19.69 -7.74 -12.23
C VAL A 57 -18.59 -6.70 -12.09
N PRO A 58 -18.93 -5.41 -11.92
CA PRO A 58 -17.93 -4.38 -11.69
C PRO A 58 -17.15 -4.66 -10.39
N PRO A 59 -15.85 -4.36 -10.35
CA PRO A 59 -15.05 -4.49 -9.15
C PRO A 59 -15.51 -3.50 -8.06
N VAL A 60 -15.45 -3.93 -6.80
CA VAL A 60 -15.82 -3.14 -5.62
C VAL A 60 -14.63 -3.00 -4.70
N ALA A 61 -14.35 -1.79 -4.22
CA ALA A 61 -13.27 -1.55 -3.26
C ALA A 61 -13.57 -2.28 -1.94
N VAL A 62 -12.65 -3.15 -1.53
CA VAL A 62 -12.72 -3.91 -0.25
C VAL A 62 -11.68 -3.43 0.75
N SER A 63 -10.89 -2.43 0.39
CA SER A 63 -9.90 -1.81 1.28
C SER A 63 -9.90 -0.29 1.09
N VAL A 64 -9.53 0.41 2.15
CA VAL A 64 -9.29 1.86 2.08
C VAL A 64 -7.99 2.12 1.31
N PRO A 65 -7.93 3.20 0.50
CA PRO A 65 -6.68 3.63 -0.12
C PRO A 65 -5.60 3.90 0.93
N THR A 66 -4.41 3.37 0.71
CA THR A 66 -3.23 3.64 1.52
C THR A 66 -2.17 4.34 0.70
N ALA A 67 -1.38 5.21 1.33
CA ALA A 67 -0.24 5.83 0.68
C ALA A 67 0.73 4.75 0.17
N PRO A 68 1.49 5.00 -0.92
CA PRO A 68 2.52 4.07 -1.34
C PRO A 68 3.48 3.79 -0.18
N ASP A 69 3.87 2.51 -0.04
CA ASP A 69 4.88 2.11 0.96
C ASP A 69 6.22 2.79 0.70
N SER A 70 6.46 3.22 -0.54
CA SER A 70 7.63 4.00 -0.95
C SER A 70 7.83 5.33 -0.23
N ALA A 71 6.83 5.87 0.48
CA ALA A 71 7.08 6.96 1.42
C ALA A 71 8.10 6.58 2.52
N ARG A 72 8.30 5.27 2.77
CA ARG A 72 9.34 4.72 3.65
C ARG A 72 10.62 4.36 2.91
N GLU A 73 10.51 3.78 1.71
CA GLU A 73 11.66 3.36 0.88
C GLU A 73 12.55 4.55 0.48
N PHE A 74 11.96 5.71 0.18
CA PHE A 74 12.71 6.96 -0.10
C PHE A 74 13.37 7.57 1.14
N LEU A 75 12.83 7.35 2.35
CA LEU A 75 13.48 7.81 3.57
C LEU A 75 14.64 6.88 3.98
N GLN A 76 14.49 5.57 3.75
CA GLN A 76 15.51 4.57 4.03
C GLN A 76 16.75 4.74 3.14
N VAL A 77 16.57 5.01 1.85
CA VAL A 77 17.70 5.27 0.93
C VAL A 77 18.45 6.56 1.27
N THR A 78 17.78 7.53 1.91
CA THR A 78 18.40 8.80 2.31
C THR A 78 19.16 8.69 3.64
N VAL A 79 18.76 7.79 4.54
CA VAL A 79 19.47 7.53 5.81
C VAL A 79 20.76 6.74 5.60
N SER A 80 20.86 5.86 4.59
CA SER A 80 22.12 5.14 4.28
C SER A 80 23.19 5.99 3.58
N ALA A 81 22.89 7.23 3.19
CA ALA A 81 23.85 8.13 2.54
C ALA A 81 24.65 9.01 3.52
N LEU A 82 24.41 8.89 4.84
CA LEU A 82 25.15 9.63 5.88
C LEU A 82 25.95 8.68 6.79
N GLU A 83 26.63 7.68 6.23
CA GLU A 83 27.55 6.83 6.99
C GLU A 83 28.79 6.47 6.18
N ILE A 84 29.53 7.45 5.64
CA ILE A 84 30.98 7.30 5.38
C ILE A 84 31.66 8.69 5.52
N GLU A 85 31.95 9.09 6.75
CA GLU A 85 33.02 10.07 7.05
C GLU A 85 34.01 9.38 7.97
N GLU A 86 34.84 8.51 7.40
CA GLU A 86 36.03 7.95 8.05
C GLU A 86 37.18 8.17 7.06
N GLY A 87 38.09 9.08 7.40
CA GLY A 87 39.27 9.42 6.60
C GLY A 87 39.98 10.68 7.08
#